data_AF-A0A2T3NI38-F1
#
_entry.id   AF-A0A2T3NI38-F1
#
_cell.length_a   1.000
_cell.length_b   1.000
_cell.length_c   1.000
_cell.angle_alpha   90.00
_cell.angle_beta   90.00
_cell.angle_gamma   90.00
#
_symmetry.space_group_name_H-M   'P 1'
#
loop_
_entity.id
_entity.type
_entity.pdbx_description
1 polymer ?
#
loop_
_entity_poly.entity_id
_entity_poly.type
_entity_poly.pdbx_seq_one_letter_code
_entity_poly.pdbx_strand_id
1 'polypeptide(L)'
;MLKHAVVAVLSLGLVACANLSTQSLFSHYSAANSKTHQAMQQGLYQQALDVLPDAPAGEILDGMEKGRVGFVAGQYPQSFGALQSADSAVKEQQRQASIQISEGFNQAGALLTNDNMITYRPADYELGFLHLYLALNYLQQSNLEGALVEVRRANQVQEAAKRQREAELNKAAKEARRKGMDQNLGAVLARYPDVGSELGNIQNGYLFFLSGVLYEADGDLNSAYIDYKRALAVAPNNPFVAETVLRLATRMRMDNDLPTLEARYGKYRAPSANTGRVIVFDEQGVVSARDGWRLPIWLMDSRGDGVIYNLALPYYPNPPNKMYSPLQLNGKPMVDSQVANVNGMARYSLQEDLPVIVLRQALRVVAKNEVRKTAASKGDDIGNVLTNIFNTLTEQPDTRSWQSLPASVAIAQQDVAAGQYDLAWNGHQIDVDVKAGRTTMVWVSRQGNQLTGWSVLLGNN
;
A
#
# COMPACT_ATOMS: atom_id res chain seq x y z
N MET A 1 -48.00 -6.31 34.94
CA MET A 1 -47.85 -5.57 33.66
C MET A 1 -46.61 -4.67 33.63
N LEU A 2 -46.35 -3.86 34.66
CA LEU A 2 -45.19 -2.93 34.67
C LEU A 2 -43.81 -3.59 34.47
N LYS A 3 -43.56 -4.77 35.07
CA LYS A 3 -42.29 -5.50 34.90
C LYS A 3 -42.03 -6.02 33.48
N HIS A 4 -43.09 -6.38 32.74
CA HIS A 4 -42.95 -6.90 31.37
C HIS A 4 -42.74 -5.75 30.36
N ALA A 5 -43.34 -4.58 30.63
CA ALA A 5 -43.10 -3.36 29.84
C ALA A 5 -41.65 -2.84 30.03
N VAL A 6 -41.11 -2.90 31.25
CA VAL A 6 -39.72 -2.49 31.51
C VAL A 6 -38.71 -3.41 30.81
N VAL A 7 -38.93 -4.74 30.81
CA VAL A 7 -38.08 -5.69 30.07
C VAL A 7 -38.17 -5.48 28.56
N ALA A 8 -39.36 -5.20 28.02
CA ALA A 8 -39.55 -4.91 26.59
C ALA A 8 -38.85 -3.60 26.17
N VAL A 9 -38.93 -2.55 26.99
CA VAL A 9 -38.26 -1.26 26.73
C VAL A 9 -36.74 -1.36 26.86
N LEU A 10 -36.22 -2.14 27.82
CA LEU A 10 -34.79 -2.43 27.95
C LEU A 10 -34.24 -3.26 26.79
N SER A 11 -35.01 -4.24 26.28
CA SER A 11 -34.62 -5.04 25.12
C SER A 11 -34.70 -4.26 23.81
N LEU A 12 -35.69 -3.37 23.63
CA LEU A 12 -35.74 -2.43 22.50
C LEU A 12 -34.61 -1.40 22.54
N GLY A 13 -34.21 -0.93 23.72
CA GLY A 13 -33.05 -0.02 23.89
C GLY A 13 -31.70 -0.68 23.55
N LEU A 14 -31.52 -1.96 23.89
CA LEU A 14 -30.32 -2.72 23.55
C LEU A 14 -30.21 -3.03 22.04
N VAL A 15 -31.34 -3.25 21.35
CA VAL A 15 -31.36 -3.47 19.88
C VAL A 15 -31.04 -2.18 19.12
N ALA A 16 -31.51 -1.02 19.61
CA ALA A 16 -31.25 0.27 18.98
C ALA A 16 -29.78 0.70 19.09
N CYS A 17 -29.13 0.46 20.23
CA CYS A 17 -27.69 0.74 20.40
C CYS A 17 -26.79 -0.28 19.69
N ALA A 18 -27.25 -1.52 19.50
CA ALA A 18 -26.53 -2.53 18.74
C ALA A 18 -26.56 -2.25 17.23
N ASN A 19 -27.63 -1.67 16.67
CA ASN A 19 -27.69 -1.40 15.23
C ASN A 19 -26.71 -0.31 14.75
N LEU A 20 -26.35 0.66 15.62
CA LEU A 20 -25.35 1.70 15.31
C LEU A 20 -23.90 1.19 15.40
N SER A 21 -23.61 0.21 16.27
CA SER A 21 -22.28 -0.40 16.37
C SER A 21 -22.07 -1.58 15.42
N THR A 22 -23.15 -2.25 15.00
CA THR A 22 -23.06 -3.39 14.07
C THR A 22 -22.78 -2.95 12.63
N GLN A 23 -23.25 -1.78 12.20
CA GLN A 23 -22.90 -1.27 10.87
C GLN A 23 -21.40 -1.01 10.69
N SER A 24 -20.67 -0.60 11.73
CA SER A 24 -19.20 -0.46 11.69
C SER A 24 -18.46 -1.78 11.89
N LEU A 25 -19.01 -2.71 12.70
CA LEU A 25 -18.46 -4.06 12.89
C LEU A 25 -18.60 -4.96 11.65
N PHE A 26 -19.53 -4.64 10.75
CA PHE A 26 -19.83 -5.40 9.53
C PHE A 26 -19.68 -4.58 8.24
N SER A 27 -19.07 -3.39 8.28
CA SER A 27 -18.58 -2.72 7.07
C SER A 27 -17.11 -3.06 6.88
N HIS A 28 -16.74 -3.56 5.70
CA HIS A 28 -15.35 -3.77 5.34
C HIS A 28 -14.69 -2.42 5.02
N TYR A 29 -13.39 -2.27 5.31
CA TYR A 29 -12.66 -0.99 5.25
C TYR A 29 -12.89 -0.22 3.95
N SER A 30 -12.85 -0.88 2.79
CA SER A 30 -13.08 -0.22 1.51
C SER A 30 -14.47 0.41 1.38
N ALA A 31 -15.50 -0.18 1.99
CA ALA A 31 -16.83 0.43 2.01
C ALA A 31 -16.85 1.68 2.91
N ALA A 32 -16.21 1.61 4.09
CA ALA A 32 -16.12 2.74 5.00
C ALA A 32 -15.30 3.91 4.40
N ASN A 33 -14.22 3.61 3.68
CA ASN A 33 -13.32 4.59 3.07
C ASN A 33 -13.74 5.00 1.63
N SER A 34 -14.85 4.45 1.11
CA SER A 34 -15.27 4.61 -0.29
C SER A 34 -15.43 6.08 -0.72
N LYS A 35 -15.98 6.93 0.16
CA LYS A 35 -16.17 8.36 -0.11
C LYS A 35 -14.83 9.10 -0.22
N THR A 36 -13.89 8.82 0.68
CA THR A 36 -12.54 9.38 0.65
C THR A 36 -11.82 8.92 -0.60
N HIS A 37 -11.88 7.62 -0.93
CA HIS A 37 -11.26 7.06 -2.13
C HIS A 37 -11.80 7.71 -3.41
N GLN A 38 -13.12 7.88 -3.51
CA GLN A 38 -13.75 8.54 -4.64
C GLN A 38 -13.34 10.01 -4.76
N ALA A 39 -13.31 10.76 -3.65
CA ALA A 39 -12.86 12.15 -3.63
C ALA A 39 -11.38 12.26 -4.06
N MET A 40 -10.52 11.37 -3.57
CA MET A 40 -9.12 11.25 -4.00
C MET A 40 -9.01 10.97 -5.50
N GLN A 41 -9.78 10.04 -6.05
CA GLN A 41 -9.77 9.72 -7.49
C GLN A 41 -10.18 10.89 -8.38
N GLN A 42 -10.98 11.80 -7.86
CA GLN A 42 -11.45 13.01 -8.53
C GLN A 42 -10.53 14.22 -8.31
N GLY A 43 -9.51 14.10 -7.43
CA GLY A 43 -8.63 15.21 -7.05
C GLY A 43 -9.24 16.19 -6.05
N LEU A 44 -10.36 15.82 -5.40
CA LEU A 44 -11.06 16.66 -4.43
C LEU A 44 -10.43 16.50 -3.04
N TYR A 45 -9.19 16.96 -2.89
CA TYR A 45 -8.35 16.65 -1.73
C TYR A 45 -8.90 17.16 -0.39
N GLN A 46 -9.44 18.37 -0.35
CA GLN A 46 -10.04 18.91 0.87
C GLN A 46 -11.29 18.12 1.26
N GLN A 47 -12.15 17.79 0.29
CA GLN A 47 -13.31 16.94 0.54
C GLN A 47 -12.89 15.55 1.03
N ALA A 48 -11.83 14.97 0.45
CA ALA A 48 -11.30 13.68 0.90
C ALA A 48 -10.88 13.72 2.37
N LEU A 49 -10.23 14.81 2.80
CA LEU A 49 -9.84 15.04 4.20
C LEU A 49 -11.06 15.17 5.12
N ASP A 50 -12.09 15.90 4.68
CA ASP A 50 -13.31 16.16 5.46
C ASP A 50 -14.19 14.92 5.65
N VAL A 51 -14.13 13.96 4.71
CA VAL A 51 -14.93 12.72 4.74
C VAL A 51 -14.13 11.48 5.17
N LEU A 52 -12.89 11.66 5.61
CA LEU A 52 -12.11 10.56 6.19
C LEU A 52 -12.89 9.93 7.34
N PRO A 53 -13.05 8.59 7.34
CA PRO A 53 -13.73 7.91 8.43
C PRO A 53 -12.93 8.01 9.73
N ASP A 54 -13.64 8.09 10.87
CA ASP A 54 -13.02 8.04 12.19
C ASP A 54 -12.45 6.63 12.45
N ALA A 55 -11.13 6.55 12.38
CA ALA A 55 -10.27 5.41 12.72
C ALA A 55 -10.85 3.99 12.46
N PRO A 56 -11.25 3.63 11.22
CA PRO A 56 -11.88 2.34 10.92
C PRO A 56 -10.93 1.13 10.94
N ALA A 57 -9.61 1.32 10.84
CA ALA A 57 -8.64 0.22 10.71
C ALA A 57 -7.48 0.24 11.72
N GLY A 58 -7.49 1.19 12.64
CA GLY A 58 -6.49 1.37 13.69
C GLY A 58 -5.40 2.35 13.30
N GLU A 59 -4.60 2.74 14.30
CA GLU A 59 -3.63 3.84 14.23
C GLU A 59 -2.67 3.77 13.03
N ILE A 60 -2.24 2.56 12.64
CA ILE A 60 -1.32 2.38 11.52
C ILE A 60 -1.97 2.78 10.19
N LEU A 61 -3.06 2.09 9.78
CA LEU A 61 -3.66 2.33 8.47
C LEU A 61 -4.32 3.70 8.40
N ASP A 62 -5.01 4.10 9.46
CA ASP A 62 -5.72 5.37 9.47
C ASP A 62 -4.74 6.55 9.51
N GLY A 63 -3.61 6.40 10.22
CA GLY A 63 -2.52 7.37 10.20
C GLY A 63 -1.83 7.48 8.84
N MET A 64 -1.62 6.35 8.15
CA MET A 64 -1.10 6.33 6.77
C MET A 64 -2.07 7.00 5.79
N GLU A 65 -3.36 6.64 5.81
CA GLU A 65 -4.39 7.21 4.94
C GLU A 65 -4.54 8.72 5.18
N LYS A 66 -4.73 9.13 6.44
CA LYS A 66 -4.82 10.54 6.83
C LYS A 66 -3.55 11.32 6.46
N GLY A 67 -2.39 10.71 6.69
CA GLY A 67 -1.10 11.25 6.33
C GLY A 67 -1.01 11.62 4.86
N ARG A 68 -1.38 10.69 3.99
CA ARG A 68 -1.34 10.89 2.54
C ARG A 68 -2.42 11.85 2.04
N VAL A 69 -3.65 11.73 2.51
CA VAL A 69 -4.75 12.64 2.14
C VAL A 69 -4.42 14.08 2.57
N GLY A 70 -3.90 14.28 3.78
CA GLY A 70 -3.42 15.57 4.24
C GLY A 70 -2.26 16.11 3.40
N PHE A 71 -1.37 15.23 2.91
CA PHE A 71 -0.24 15.63 2.08
C PHE A 71 -0.69 16.25 0.76
N VAL A 72 -1.59 15.58 0.03
CA VAL A 72 -2.11 16.10 -1.26
C VAL A 72 -2.99 17.33 -1.08
N ALA A 73 -3.66 17.45 0.07
CA ALA A 73 -4.45 18.63 0.44
C ALA A 73 -3.59 19.83 0.85
N GLY A 74 -2.26 19.71 0.86
CA GLY A 74 -1.33 20.77 1.29
C GLY A 74 -1.28 20.98 2.82
N GLN A 75 -1.90 20.10 3.60
CA GLN A 75 -1.91 20.13 5.07
C GLN A 75 -0.67 19.42 5.64
N TYR A 76 0.53 19.85 5.23
CA TYR A 76 1.80 19.18 5.55
C TYR A 76 2.02 18.92 7.05
N PRO A 77 1.76 19.87 7.98
CA PRO A 77 1.92 19.58 9.41
C PRO A 77 1.01 18.46 9.92
N GLN A 78 -0.25 18.41 9.45
CA GLN A 78 -1.17 17.32 9.80
C GLN A 78 -0.74 15.99 9.16
N SER A 79 -0.31 16.04 7.89
CA SER A 79 0.24 14.89 7.17
C SER A 79 1.39 14.27 7.95
N PHE A 80 2.37 15.09 8.32
CA PHE A 80 3.58 14.64 8.98
C PHE A 80 3.27 14.02 10.35
N GLY A 81 2.45 14.67 11.17
CA GLY A 81 2.04 14.13 12.46
C GLY A 81 1.32 12.78 12.35
N ALA A 82 0.39 12.62 11.40
CA ALA A 82 -0.32 11.37 11.19
C ALA A 82 0.60 10.22 10.73
N LEU A 83 1.55 10.50 9.83
CA LEU A 83 2.55 9.52 9.37
C LEU A 83 3.52 9.13 10.50
N GLN A 84 3.92 10.07 11.36
CA GLN A 84 4.78 9.77 12.52
C GLN A 84 4.08 8.90 13.56
N SER A 85 2.79 9.13 13.82
CA SER A 85 1.97 8.24 14.65
C SER A 85 1.87 6.84 14.05
N ALA A 86 1.59 6.74 12.74
CA ALA A 86 1.56 5.45 12.05
C ALA A 86 2.91 4.71 12.14
N ASP A 87 4.04 5.39 11.91
CA ASP A 87 5.39 4.81 12.05
C ASP A 87 5.67 4.32 13.48
N SER A 88 5.23 5.07 14.48
CA SER A 88 5.36 4.67 15.89
C SER A 88 4.54 3.42 16.20
N ALA A 89 3.31 3.35 15.70
CA ALA A 89 2.46 2.17 15.83
C ALA A 89 3.01 0.95 15.08
N VAL A 90 3.62 1.14 13.90
CA VAL A 90 4.33 0.07 13.17
C VAL A 90 5.49 -0.48 13.99
N LYS A 91 6.32 0.38 14.59
CA LYS A 91 7.44 -0.03 15.44
C LYS A 91 6.97 -0.88 16.62
N GLU A 92 5.90 -0.43 17.30
CA GLU A 92 5.34 -1.16 18.43
C GLU A 92 4.77 -2.51 18.00
N GLN A 93 4.03 -2.55 16.88
CA GLN A 93 3.54 -3.80 16.32
C GLN A 93 4.68 -4.77 15.98
N GLN A 94 5.74 -4.31 15.30
CA GLN A 94 6.88 -5.16 14.91
C GLN A 94 7.64 -5.69 16.14
N ARG A 95 7.74 -4.89 17.21
CA ARG A 95 8.30 -5.31 18.50
C ARG A 95 7.49 -6.44 19.13
N GLN A 96 6.16 -6.30 19.14
CA GLN A 96 5.23 -7.30 19.70
C GLN A 96 5.13 -8.57 18.84
N ALA A 97 5.24 -8.45 17.51
CA ALA A 97 5.17 -9.57 16.59
C ALA A 97 6.28 -10.61 16.81
N SER A 98 7.46 -10.19 17.28
CA SER A 98 8.53 -11.12 17.68
C SER A 98 8.11 -12.11 18.79
N ILE A 99 7.08 -11.78 19.57
CA ILE A 99 6.60 -12.55 20.72
C ILE A 99 5.37 -13.42 20.36
N GLN A 100 4.57 -13.01 19.36
CA GLN A 100 3.23 -13.56 19.07
C GLN A 100 3.15 -14.61 17.95
N ILE A 101 4.25 -14.90 17.25
CA ILE A 101 4.27 -15.87 16.12
C ILE A 101 3.77 -17.27 16.53
N SER A 102 3.60 -17.60 17.82
CA SER A 102 3.15 -18.92 18.32
C SER A 102 1.63 -19.16 18.36
N GLU A 103 0.76 -18.14 18.45
CA GLU A 103 -0.61 -18.36 18.98
C GLU A 103 -1.76 -18.44 17.95
N GLY A 104 -1.68 -17.75 16.81
CA GLY A 104 -2.84 -17.48 15.93
C GLY A 104 -3.49 -18.66 15.16
N PHE A 105 -2.87 -19.85 15.11
CA PHE A 105 -3.42 -21.01 14.38
C PHE A 105 -4.00 -22.12 15.29
N ASN A 106 -3.77 -22.03 16.61
CA ASN A 106 -4.02 -23.12 17.55
C ASN A 106 -5.26 -22.91 18.45
N GLN A 107 -5.84 -21.70 18.49
CA GLN A 107 -6.98 -21.41 19.36
C GLN A 107 -8.29 -21.38 18.57
N ALA A 108 -9.22 -22.29 18.90
CA ALA A 108 -10.55 -22.33 18.28
C ALA A 108 -11.34 -21.01 18.48
N GLY A 109 -11.11 -20.29 19.58
CA GLY A 109 -11.73 -18.97 19.83
C GLY A 109 -11.26 -17.86 18.87
N ALA A 110 -9.98 -17.84 18.50
CA ALA A 110 -9.41 -16.85 17.59
C ALA A 110 -9.84 -17.06 16.12
N LEU A 111 -10.21 -18.29 15.73
CA LEU A 111 -10.73 -18.57 14.38
C LEU A 111 -12.21 -18.18 14.22
N LEU A 112 -12.94 -18.06 15.33
CA LEU A 112 -14.36 -17.69 15.35
C LEU A 112 -14.58 -16.17 15.31
N THR A 113 -13.54 -15.36 15.46
CA THR A 113 -13.60 -13.89 15.28
C THR A 113 -13.42 -13.51 13.80
N ASN A 114 -13.86 -12.30 13.40
CA ASN A 114 -13.74 -11.78 12.02
C ASN A 114 -12.28 -11.40 11.70
N ASP A 115 -11.82 -11.56 10.45
CA ASP A 115 -10.48 -11.12 10.00
C ASP A 115 -10.26 -9.61 10.21
N ASN A 116 -11.31 -8.80 10.12
CA ASN A 116 -11.24 -7.36 10.44
C ASN A 116 -10.89 -7.09 11.92
N MET A 117 -11.05 -8.07 12.83
CA MET A 117 -10.67 -7.95 14.24
C MET A 117 -9.21 -8.32 14.52
N ILE A 118 -8.48 -8.86 13.54
CA ILE A 118 -7.03 -9.05 13.63
C ILE A 118 -6.38 -7.69 13.40
N THR A 119 -5.30 -7.37 14.13
CA THR A 119 -4.54 -6.14 13.92
C THR A 119 -4.07 -6.01 12.47
N TYR A 120 -4.35 -4.86 11.84
CA TYR A 120 -3.88 -4.58 10.48
C TYR A 120 -2.35 -4.65 10.43
N ARG A 121 -1.80 -5.37 9.45
CA ARG A 121 -0.37 -5.44 9.19
C ARG A 121 -0.09 -4.80 7.83
N PRO A 122 0.71 -3.72 7.77
CA PRO A 122 1.05 -3.08 6.49
C PRO A 122 1.80 -4.03 5.57
N ALA A 123 1.54 -3.89 4.28
CA ALA A 123 2.35 -4.56 3.26
C ALA A 123 3.75 -3.93 3.17
N ASP A 124 4.74 -4.71 2.72
CA ASP A 124 6.13 -4.25 2.61
C ASP A 124 6.25 -2.99 1.73
N TYR A 125 5.48 -2.90 0.63
CA TYR A 125 5.50 -1.73 -0.24
C TYR A 125 4.88 -0.49 0.42
N GLU A 126 3.84 -0.66 1.25
CA GLU A 126 3.19 0.41 2.01
C GLU A 126 4.16 1.03 3.01
N LEU A 127 4.97 0.22 3.68
CA LEU A 127 6.03 0.70 4.58
C LEU A 127 7.08 1.53 3.83
N GLY A 128 7.41 1.14 2.60
CA GLY A 128 8.25 1.96 1.72
C GLY A 128 7.62 3.32 1.42
N PHE A 129 6.32 3.36 1.13
CA PHE A 129 5.59 4.61 0.91
C PHE A 129 5.44 5.46 2.18
N LEU A 130 5.31 4.84 3.35
CA LEU A 130 5.25 5.55 4.63
C LEU A 130 6.50 6.41 4.83
N HIS A 131 7.67 5.78 4.70
CA HIS A 131 8.94 6.49 4.81
C HIS A 131 9.19 7.45 3.64
N LEU A 132 8.69 7.14 2.44
CA LEU A 132 8.74 8.05 1.31
C LEU A 132 7.98 9.35 1.61
N TYR A 133 6.74 9.28 2.11
CA TYR A 133 5.97 10.48 2.44
C TYR A 133 6.49 11.22 3.67
N LEU A 134 7.10 10.53 4.63
CA LEU A 134 7.86 11.18 5.71
C LEU A 134 9.06 11.96 5.13
N ALA A 135 9.81 11.36 4.20
CA ALA A 135 10.92 12.03 3.52
C ALA A 135 10.45 13.25 2.71
N LEU A 136 9.35 13.13 1.96
CA LEU A 136 8.77 14.25 1.22
C LEU A 136 8.29 15.39 2.15
N ASN A 137 7.73 15.08 3.32
CA ASN A 137 7.39 16.09 4.34
C ASN A 137 8.64 16.82 4.87
N TYR A 138 9.75 16.11 5.06
CA TYR A 138 11.02 16.73 5.42
C TYR A 138 11.56 17.63 4.30
N LEU A 139 11.50 17.19 3.05
CA LEU A 139 11.94 17.98 1.89
C LEU A 139 11.09 19.23 1.67
N GLN A 140 9.79 19.15 1.93
CA GLN A 140 8.89 20.31 1.89
C GLN A 140 9.31 21.39 2.92
N GLN A 141 10.00 20.99 3.99
CA GLN A 141 10.58 21.88 5.01
C GLN A 141 12.06 22.18 4.77
N SER A 142 12.58 21.90 3.56
CA SER A 142 14.01 22.02 3.20
C SER A 142 14.95 21.22 4.11
N ASN A 143 14.46 20.16 4.75
CA ASN A 143 15.23 19.33 5.67
C ASN A 143 15.75 18.06 4.96
N LEU A 144 16.89 18.19 4.27
CA LEU A 144 17.53 17.06 3.57
C LEU A 144 17.98 15.95 4.54
N GLU A 145 18.53 16.30 5.70
CA GLU A 145 19.02 15.33 6.69
C GLU A 145 17.90 14.43 7.21
N GLY A 146 16.74 15.01 7.56
CA GLY A 146 15.56 14.27 7.98
C GLY A 146 15.04 13.35 6.87
N ALA A 147 15.04 13.82 5.62
CA ALA A 147 14.66 13.00 4.47
C ALA A 147 15.60 11.80 4.27
N LEU A 148 16.91 12.00 4.44
CA LEU A 148 17.92 10.94 4.36
C LEU A 148 17.78 9.90 5.47
N VAL A 149 17.36 10.31 6.67
CA VAL A 149 17.03 9.37 7.76
C VAL A 149 15.88 8.47 7.31
N GLU A 150 14.81 9.04 6.76
CA GLU A 150 13.62 8.27 6.39
C GLU A 150 13.85 7.31 5.23
N VAL A 151 14.59 7.70 4.17
CA VAL A 151 14.93 6.75 3.08
C VAL A 151 15.82 5.60 3.58
N ARG A 152 16.72 5.84 4.54
CA ARG A 152 17.51 4.78 5.17
C ARG A 152 16.62 3.83 5.99
N ARG A 153 15.64 4.38 6.71
CA ARG A 153 14.68 3.62 7.52
C ARG A 153 13.73 2.79 6.66
N ALA A 154 13.34 3.29 5.49
CA ALA A 154 12.50 2.56 4.55
C ALA A 154 13.05 1.16 4.26
N ASN A 155 14.32 1.06 3.87
CA ASN A 155 14.98 -0.22 3.60
C ASN A 155 14.96 -1.15 4.82
N GLN A 156 15.22 -0.62 6.03
CA GLN A 156 15.26 -1.43 7.26
C GLN A 156 13.89 -2.02 7.61
N VAL A 157 12.85 -1.20 7.53
CA VAL A 157 11.48 -1.58 7.88
C VAL A 157 10.90 -2.55 6.85
N GLN A 158 11.19 -2.35 5.56
CA GLN A 158 10.78 -3.28 4.49
C GLN A 158 11.44 -4.66 4.64
N GLU A 159 12.75 -4.71 4.90
CA GLU A 159 13.45 -5.97 5.12
C GLU A 159 12.97 -6.72 6.37
N ALA A 160 12.67 -5.99 7.45
CA ALA A 160 12.09 -6.57 8.65
C ALA A 160 10.69 -7.18 8.38
N ALA A 161 9.83 -6.45 7.66
CA ALA A 161 8.49 -6.90 7.30
C ALA A 161 8.52 -8.13 6.38
N LYS A 162 9.42 -8.13 5.38
CA LYS A 162 9.67 -9.28 4.49
C LYS A 162 10.08 -10.53 5.27
N ARG A 163 11.05 -10.43 6.18
CA ARG A 163 11.49 -11.56 7.01
C ARG A 163 10.35 -12.13 7.87
N GLN A 164 9.54 -11.25 8.46
CA GLN A 164 8.37 -11.68 9.24
C GLN A 164 7.34 -12.40 8.37
N ARG A 165 7.10 -11.92 7.14
CA ARG A 165 6.17 -12.54 6.18
C ARG A 165 6.68 -13.92 5.72
N GLU A 166 7.96 -14.05 5.41
CA GLU A 166 8.60 -15.34 5.10
C GLU A 166 8.46 -16.35 6.27
N ALA A 167 8.62 -15.89 7.52
CA ALA A 167 8.42 -16.72 8.70
C ALA A 167 6.97 -17.21 8.84
N GLU A 168 5.99 -16.32 8.61
CA GLU A 168 4.56 -16.67 8.62
C GLU A 168 4.18 -17.65 7.51
N LEU A 169 4.69 -17.44 6.29
CA LEU A 169 4.49 -18.36 5.16
C LEU A 169 5.02 -19.75 5.48
N ASN A 170 6.23 -19.83 6.05
CA ASN A 170 6.81 -21.09 6.48
C ASN A 170 5.98 -21.77 7.58
N LYS A 171 5.44 -21.02 8.54
CA LYS A 171 4.56 -21.55 9.58
C LYS A 171 3.24 -22.06 8.98
N ALA A 172 2.61 -21.28 8.10
CA ALA A 172 1.39 -21.65 7.41
C ALA A 172 1.59 -22.95 6.59
N ALA A 173 2.70 -23.07 5.86
CA ALA A 173 3.02 -24.27 5.11
C ALA A 173 3.17 -25.51 6.00
N LYS A 174 3.85 -25.39 7.15
CA LYS A 174 3.97 -26.48 8.14
C LYS A 174 2.60 -26.88 8.72
N GLU A 175 1.77 -25.89 9.04
CA GLU A 175 0.43 -26.10 9.59
C GLU A 175 -0.51 -26.79 8.59
N ALA A 176 -0.49 -26.34 7.33
CA ALA A 176 -1.26 -26.94 6.26
C ALA A 176 -0.91 -28.43 6.08
N ARG A 177 0.38 -28.78 6.11
CA ARG A 177 0.85 -30.16 6.05
C ARG A 177 0.41 -30.98 7.27
N ARG A 178 0.56 -30.41 8.48
CA ARG A 178 0.16 -31.06 9.73
C ARG A 178 -1.33 -31.44 9.74
N LYS A 179 -2.17 -30.62 9.11
CA LYS A 179 -3.63 -30.82 9.03
C LYS A 179 -4.12 -31.49 7.74
N GLY A 180 -3.21 -31.92 6.85
CA GLY A 180 -3.59 -32.57 5.59
C GLY A 180 -4.38 -31.69 4.63
N MET A 181 -4.14 -30.37 4.64
CA MET A 181 -4.87 -29.38 3.85
C MET A 181 -4.11 -28.87 2.62
N ASP A 182 -2.86 -29.28 2.42
CA ASP A 182 -1.96 -28.80 1.36
C ASP A 182 -2.55 -28.91 -0.05
N GLN A 183 -3.13 -30.06 -0.41
CA GLN A 183 -3.76 -30.26 -1.73
C GLN A 183 -5.00 -29.38 -1.93
N ASN A 184 -5.81 -29.23 -0.87
CA ASN A 184 -7.04 -28.42 -0.90
C ASN A 184 -6.73 -26.93 -1.09
N LEU A 185 -5.65 -26.43 -0.47
CA LEU A 185 -5.21 -25.05 -0.64
C LEU A 185 -4.77 -24.76 -2.08
N GLY A 186 -4.02 -25.68 -2.70
CA GLY A 186 -3.64 -25.55 -4.11
C GLY A 186 -4.84 -25.45 -5.04
N ALA A 187 -5.89 -26.24 -4.80
CA ALA A 187 -7.12 -26.20 -5.58
C ALA A 187 -7.91 -24.89 -5.42
N VAL A 188 -7.91 -24.28 -4.23
CA VAL A 188 -8.52 -22.96 -4.00
C VAL A 188 -7.74 -21.87 -4.71
N LEU A 189 -6.41 -21.86 -4.58
CA LEU A 189 -5.54 -20.88 -5.22
C LEU A 189 -5.65 -20.93 -6.76
N ALA A 190 -5.86 -22.11 -7.34
CA ALA A 190 -6.09 -22.27 -8.78
C ALA A 190 -7.41 -21.68 -9.28
N ARG A 191 -8.39 -21.45 -8.39
CA ARG A 191 -9.69 -20.81 -8.71
C ARG A 191 -9.73 -19.33 -8.36
N TYR A 192 -8.70 -18.84 -7.67
CA TYR A 192 -8.58 -17.44 -7.31
C TYR A 192 -8.39 -16.59 -8.58
N PRO A 193 -8.96 -15.37 -8.65
CA PRO A 193 -8.83 -14.50 -9.83
C PRO A 193 -7.36 -14.36 -10.26
N ASP A 194 -7.10 -14.61 -11.55
CA ASP A 194 -5.74 -14.53 -12.10
C ASP A 194 -5.14 -13.15 -11.84
N VAL A 195 -3.96 -13.15 -11.23
CA VAL A 195 -3.21 -11.94 -10.86
C VAL A 195 -2.38 -11.40 -12.04
N GLY A 196 -2.37 -12.10 -13.17
CA GLY A 196 -1.66 -11.74 -14.38
C GLY A 196 -0.17 -12.05 -14.30
N SER A 197 0.48 -12.18 -15.46
CA SER A 197 1.89 -12.58 -15.59
C SER A 197 2.92 -11.46 -15.33
N GLU A 198 2.49 -10.25 -14.94
CA GLU A 198 3.36 -9.08 -14.76
C GLU A 198 4.07 -9.02 -13.39
N LEU A 199 4.28 -10.17 -12.72
CA LEU A 199 4.84 -10.24 -11.36
C LEU A 199 6.35 -10.00 -11.29
N GLY A 200 6.99 -9.72 -12.44
CA GLY A 200 8.44 -9.88 -12.64
C GLY A 200 9.35 -8.80 -12.07
N ASN A 201 8.86 -7.66 -11.56
CA ASN A 201 9.73 -6.63 -10.95
C ASN A 201 8.90 -5.57 -10.19
N ILE A 202 8.21 -6.01 -9.15
CA ILE A 202 7.23 -5.19 -8.42
C ILE A 202 7.89 -4.57 -7.15
N GLN A 203 9.08 -3.99 -7.33
CA GLN A 203 9.76 -3.24 -6.27
C GLN A 203 9.57 -1.73 -6.47
N ASN A 204 9.74 -0.96 -5.42
CA ASN A 204 9.50 0.48 -5.43
C ASN A 204 10.67 1.25 -6.08
N GLY A 205 10.71 1.27 -7.42
CA GLY A 205 11.70 2.05 -8.17
C GLY A 205 11.64 3.55 -7.88
N TYR A 206 10.48 4.08 -7.48
CA TYR A 206 10.32 5.46 -7.04
C TYR A 206 11.15 5.73 -5.77
N LEU A 207 11.00 4.91 -4.73
CA LEU A 207 11.77 5.05 -3.49
C LEU A 207 13.28 4.96 -3.74
N PHE A 208 13.75 4.00 -4.55
CA PHE A 208 15.16 3.88 -4.87
C PHE A 208 15.70 5.08 -5.64
N PHE A 209 14.96 5.57 -6.63
CA PHE A 209 15.40 6.73 -7.41
C PHE A 209 15.40 8.00 -6.56
N LEU A 210 14.37 8.23 -5.73
CA LEU A 210 14.32 9.33 -4.77
C LEU A 210 15.51 9.26 -3.80
N SER A 211 15.75 8.09 -3.19
CA SER A 211 16.89 7.88 -2.29
C SER A 211 18.23 8.24 -2.97
N GLY A 212 18.41 7.81 -4.22
CA GLY A 212 19.58 8.17 -5.02
C GLY A 212 19.73 9.67 -5.24
N VAL A 213 18.63 10.36 -5.57
CA VAL A 213 18.58 11.83 -5.72
C VAL A 213 18.97 12.55 -4.42
N LEU A 214 18.50 12.07 -3.28
CA LEU A 214 18.81 12.67 -1.98
C LEU A 214 20.27 12.44 -1.56
N TYR A 215 20.79 11.22 -1.70
CA TYR A 215 22.21 10.95 -1.42
C TYR A 215 23.13 11.73 -2.35
N GLU A 216 22.76 11.90 -3.61
CA GLU A 216 23.54 12.71 -4.53
C GLU A 216 23.54 14.19 -4.12
N ALA A 217 22.41 14.71 -3.66
CA ALA A 217 22.31 16.08 -3.16
C ALA A 217 23.14 16.32 -1.89
N ASP A 218 23.29 15.30 -1.06
CA ASP A 218 24.15 15.29 0.14
C ASP A 218 25.64 15.15 -0.19
N GLY A 219 25.96 14.71 -1.41
CA GLY A 219 27.33 14.44 -1.85
C GLY A 219 27.82 13.02 -1.61
N ASP A 220 27.01 12.14 -1.01
CA ASP A 220 27.30 10.70 -0.89
C ASP A 220 27.04 9.96 -2.21
N LEU A 221 27.96 10.15 -3.16
CA LEU A 221 27.85 9.57 -4.50
C LEU A 221 27.87 8.03 -4.50
N ASN A 222 28.47 7.40 -3.48
CA ASN A 222 28.52 5.95 -3.38
C ASN A 222 27.14 5.38 -3.05
N SER A 223 26.48 5.91 -2.01
CA SER A 223 25.12 5.52 -1.65
C SER A 223 24.13 5.86 -2.77
N ALA A 224 24.29 7.04 -3.38
CA ALA A 224 23.50 7.44 -4.54
C ALA A 224 23.61 6.43 -5.70
N TYR A 225 24.83 6.01 -6.04
CA TYR A 225 25.08 5.06 -7.11
C TYR A 225 24.46 3.68 -6.84
N ILE A 226 24.54 3.20 -5.59
CA ILE A 226 23.91 1.94 -5.17
C ILE A 226 22.39 2.01 -5.39
N ASP A 227 21.75 3.08 -4.92
CA ASP A 227 20.29 3.19 -5.01
C ASP A 227 19.80 3.47 -6.43
N TYR A 228 20.54 4.24 -7.25
CA TYR A 228 20.23 4.35 -8.68
C TYR A 228 20.38 3.02 -9.42
N LYS A 229 21.37 2.18 -9.07
CA LYS A 229 21.48 0.81 -9.64
C LYS A 229 20.31 -0.07 -9.24
N ARG A 230 19.81 0.05 -8.01
CA ARG A 230 18.58 -0.64 -7.58
C ARG A 230 17.38 -0.16 -8.38
N ALA A 231 17.22 1.16 -8.54
CA ALA A 231 16.18 1.71 -9.41
C ALA A 231 16.28 1.17 -10.84
N LEU A 232 17.50 1.05 -11.40
CA LEU A 232 17.73 0.51 -12.74
C LEU A 232 17.43 -0.99 -12.84
N ALA A 233 17.68 -1.76 -11.79
CA ALA A 233 17.34 -3.19 -11.76
C ALA A 233 15.82 -3.40 -11.82
N VAL A 234 15.06 -2.50 -11.19
CA VAL A 234 13.58 -2.53 -11.18
C VAL A 234 13.00 -1.98 -12.48
N ALA A 235 13.56 -0.87 -12.98
CA ALA A 235 13.10 -0.17 -14.18
C ALA A 235 14.19 -0.15 -15.28
N PRO A 236 14.61 -1.31 -15.81
CA PRO A 236 15.77 -1.42 -16.70
C PRO A 236 15.56 -0.78 -18.07
N ASN A 237 14.32 -0.48 -18.45
CA ASN A 237 13.98 0.17 -19.72
C ASN A 237 13.66 1.66 -19.53
N ASN A 238 13.81 2.20 -18.31
CA ASN A 238 13.55 3.61 -18.04
C ASN A 238 14.78 4.44 -18.45
N PRO A 239 14.67 5.30 -19.48
CA PRO A 239 15.82 6.02 -20.03
C PRO A 239 16.44 7.00 -19.01
N PHE A 240 15.62 7.62 -18.16
CA PHE A 240 16.08 8.60 -17.17
C PHE A 240 16.88 7.93 -16.05
N VAL A 241 16.44 6.75 -15.60
CA VAL A 241 17.20 5.97 -14.62
C VAL A 241 18.52 5.49 -15.22
N ALA A 242 18.50 4.97 -16.43
CA ALA A 242 19.69 4.49 -17.13
C ALA A 242 20.72 5.61 -17.35
N GLU A 243 20.28 6.78 -17.84
CA GLU A 243 21.12 7.96 -18.02
C GLU A 243 21.71 8.44 -16.69
N THR A 244 20.93 8.42 -15.62
CA THR A 244 21.40 8.85 -14.28
C THR A 244 22.50 7.94 -13.75
N VAL A 245 22.34 6.61 -13.89
CA VAL A 245 23.38 5.63 -13.53
C VAL A 245 24.62 5.80 -14.40
N LEU A 246 24.47 5.96 -15.72
CA LEU A 246 25.58 6.18 -16.65
C LEU A 246 26.38 7.44 -16.31
N ARG A 247 25.69 8.55 -16.04
CA ARG A 247 26.35 9.80 -15.64
C ARG A 247 27.16 9.61 -14.37
N LEU A 248 26.57 8.98 -13.35
CA LEU A 248 27.22 8.86 -12.06
C LEU A 248 28.40 7.87 -12.13
N ALA A 249 28.24 6.75 -12.86
CA ALA A 249 29.33 5.83 -13.20
C ALA A 249 30.49 6.55 -13.91
N THR A 250 30.17 7.43 -14.87
CA THR A 250 31.18 8.21 -15.62
C THR A 250 31.90 9.19 -14.69
N ARG A 251 31.16 9.92 -13.85
CA ARG A 251 31.71 10.88 -12.88
C ARG A 251 32.63 10.20 -11.85
N MET A 252 32.25 9.00 -11.41
CA MET A 252 32.97 8.23 -10.40
C MET A 252 34.06 7.32 -10.98
N ARG A 253 34.21 7.25 -12.31
CA ARG A 253 35.12 6.33 -13.02
C ARG A 253 34.92 4.87 -12.60
N MET A 254 33.66 4.41 -12.68
CA MET A 254 33.30 3.02 -12.39
C MET A 254 33.73 2.10 -13.56
N ASP A 255 35.03 1.92 -13.73
CA ASP A 255 35.66 1.26 -14.91
C ASP A 255 35.15 -0.17 -15.15
N ASN A 256 34.71 -0.88 -14.10
CA ASN A 256 34.14 -2.22 -14.20
C ASN A 256 32.66 -2.21 -14.65
N ASP A 257 31.90 -1.19 -14.29
CA ASP A 257 30.46 -1.12 -14.58
C ASP A 257 30.19 -0.43 -15.93
N LEU A 258 30.99 0.58 -16.28
CA LEU A 258 30.83 1.41 -17.47
C LEU A 258 30.73 0.59 -18.77
N PRO A 259 31.59 -0.39 -19.07
CA PRO A 259 31.51 -1.14 -20.32
C PRO A 259 30.15 -1.84 -20.52
N THR A 260 29.61 -2.41 -19.43
CA THR A 260 28.31 -3.12 -19.47
C THR A 260 27.15 -2.13 -19.63
N LEU A 261 27.21 -1.00 -18.93
CA LEU A 261 26.19 0.05 -19.03
C LEU A 261 26.20 0.70 -20.42
N GLU A 262 27.36 1.04 -20.96
CA GLU A 262 27.50 1.66 -22.28
C GLU A 262 27.09 0.71 -23.41
N ALA A 263 27.39 -0.59 -23.28
CA ALA A 263 26.96 -1.59 -24.25
C ALA A 263 25.43 -1.69 -24.34
N ARG A 264 24.73 -1.49 -23.22
CA ARG A 264 23.27 -1.61 -23.16
C ARG A 264 22.53 -0.30 -23.47
N TYR A 265 23.02 0.82 -22.94
CA TYR A 265 22.31 2.10 -22.93
C TYR A 265 23.00 3.18 -23.79
N GLY A 266 24.16 2.88 -24.36
CA GLY A 266 24.98 3.83 -25.11
C GLY A 266 25.89 4.67 -24.21
N LYS A 267 26.71 5.51 -24.85
CA LYS A 267 27.66 6.38 -24.14
C LYS A 267 26.95 7.58 -23.54
N TYR A 268 27.34 7.94 -22.32
CA TYR A 268 26.87 9.16 -21.68
C TYR A 268 27.34 10.40 -22.45
N ARG A 269 26.44 11.37 -22.60
CA ARG A 269 26.74 12.68 -23.19
C ARG A 269 26.49 13.75 -22.14
N ALA A 270 27.54 14.44 -21.74
CA ALA A 270 27.41 15.50 -20.76
C ALA A 270 26.60 16.68 -21.33
N PRO A 271 25.66 17.24 -20.56
CA PRO A 271 24.96 18.46 -20.94
C PRO A 271 25.92 19.66 -20.92
N SER A 272 25.47 20.79 -21.47
CA SER A 272 26.28 22.02 -21.50
C SER A 272 26.53 22.60 -20.10
N ALA A 273 27.65 23.27 -19.88
CA ALA A 273 28.04 23.76 -18.54
C ALA A 273 27.07 24.77 -17.91
N ASN A 274 26.19 25.42 -18.69
CA ASN A 274 25.23 26.42 -18.20
C ASN A 274 23.82 25.85 -17.94
N THR A 275 23.67 24.53 -17.90
CA THR A 275 22.38 23.89 -17.60
C THR A 275 22.28 23.43 -16.15
N GLY A 276 21.07 23.53 -15.60
CA GLY A 276 20.67 22.79 -14.40
C GLY A 276 19.76 21.63 -14.78
N ARG A 277 19.63 20.67 -13.87
CA ARG A 277 18.76 19.53 -14.05
C ARG A 277 17.42 19.75 -13.39
N VAL A 278 16.34 19.42 -14.09
CA VAL A 278 15.01 19.25 -13.52
C VAL A 278 14.67 17.77 -13.48
N ILE A 279 14.34 17.26 -12.30
CA ILE A 279 13.80 15.91 -12.10
C ILE A 279 12.37 16.05 -11.61
N VAL A 280 11.41 15.52 -12.35
CA VAL A 280 10.00 15.51 -11.98
C VAL A 280 9.61 14.10 -11.55
N PHE A 281 9.12 13.96 -10.32
CA PHE A 281 8.41 12.79 -9.83
C PHE A 281 6.91 13.02 -10.02
N ASP A 282 6.29 12.18 -10.83
CA ASP A 282 4.90 12.34 -11.23
C ASP A 282 4.06 11.15 -10.77
N GLU A 283 3.36 11.35 -9.67
CA GLU A 283 2.40 10.41 -9.12
C GLU A 283 1.06 10.51 -9.86
N GLN A 284 0.57 9.40 -10.41
CA GLN A 284 -0.63 9.38 -11.23
C GLN A 284 -1.69 8.48 -10.62
N GLY A 285 -2.92 8.97 -10.58
CA GLY A 285 -4.10 8.22 -10.17
C GLY A 285 -4.10 7.87 -8.68
N VAL A 286 -4.92 6.87 -8.35
CA VAL A 286 -5.09 6.33 -7.00
C VAL A 286 -5.13 4.81 -7.09
N VAL A 287 -4.41 4.12 -6.21
CA VAL A 287 -4.39 2.65 -6.18
C VAL A 287 -5.80 2.09 -6.01
N SER A 288 -6.05 0.92 -6.58
CA SER A 288 -7.34 0.24 -6.50
C SER A 288 -7.64 -0.12 -5.05
N ALA A 289 -8.86 0.16 -4.59
CA ALA A 289 -9.32 -0.33 -3.29
C ALA A 289 -9.47 -1.85 -3.36
N ARG A 290 -8.98 -2.55 -2.32
CA ARG A 290 -9.14 -4.00 -2.19
C ARG A 290 -10.63 -4.32 -2.02
N ASP A 291 -11.12 -5.35 -2.70
CA ASP A 291 -12.51 -5.78 -2.68
C ASP A 291 -12.62 -7.24 -2.23
N GLY A 292 -13.84 -7.74 -2.07
CA GLY A 292 -14.14 -9.05 -1.55
C GLY A 292 -14.67 -10.04 -2.57
N TRP A 293 -14.00 -11.17 -2.70
CA TRP A 293 -14.45 -12.34 -3.45
C TRP A 293 -14.96 -13.42 -2.49
N ARG A 294 -15.97 -14.19 -2.92
CA ARG A 294 -16.53 -15.31 -2.15
C ARG A 294 -16.53 -16.58 -2.98
N LEU A 295 -15.94 -17.64 -2.43
CA LEU A 295 -15.97 -18.98 -3.00
C LEU A 295 -16.88 -19.88 -2.16
N PRO A 296 -18.06 -20.29 -2.65
CA PRO A 296 -18.91 -21.23 -1.95
C PRO A 296 -18.29 -22.63 -1.96
N ILE A 297 -18.24 -23.26 -0.78
CA ILE A 297 -17.72 -24.61 -0.56
C ILE A 297 -18.84 -25.45 0.05
N TRP A 298 -19.18 -26.56 -0.60
CA TRP A 298 -20.16 -27.51 -0.12
C TRP A 298 -19.50 -28.55 0.79
N LEU A 299 -19.94 -28.66 2.05
CA LEU A 299 -19.48 -29.69 2.99
C LEU A 299 -20.64 -30.58 3.41
N MET A 300 -20.53 -31.89 3.15
CA MET A 300 -21.50 -32.90 3.57
C MET A 300 -21.15 -33.47 4.95
N ASP A 301 -22.17 -33.72 5.77
CA ASP A 301 -22.04 -34.54 6.97
C ASP A 301 -22.17 -36.04 6.65
N SER A 302 -21.94 -36.90 7.65
CA SER A 302 -22.01 -38.36 7.50
C SER A 302 -23.42 -38.91 7.27
N ARG A 303 -24.46 -38.08 7.37
CA ARG A 303 -25.86 -38.43 7.14
C ARG A 303 -26.36 -38.00 5.75
N GLY A 304 -25.51 -37.32 4.97
CA GLY A 304 -25.86 -36.81 3.64
C GLY A 304 -26.41 -35.38 3.65
N ASP A 305 -26.48 -34.73 4.81
CA ASP A 305 -26.92 -33.34 4.93
C ASP A 305 -25.76 -32.39 4.60
N GLY A 306 -25.94 -31.55 3.59
CA GLY A 306 -24.94 -30.60 3.10
C GLY A 306 -25.15 -29.18 3.64
N VAL A 307 -24.05 -28.49 3.95
CA VAL A 307 -24.06 -27.06 4.26
C VAL A 307 -23.06 -26.34 3.37
N ILE A 308 -23.45 -25.17 2.86
CA ILE A 308 -22.59 -24.28 2.10
C ILE A 308 -21.87 -23.34 3.06
N TYR A 309 -20.55 -23.27 2.95
CA TYR A 309 -19.68 -22.30 3.61
C TYR A 309 -19.09 -21.35 2.57
N ASN A 310 -18.87 -20.07 2.90
CA ASN A 310 -18.25 -19.13 1.97
C ASN A 310 -16.81 -18.85 2.38
N LEU A 311 -15.86 -19.20 1.52
CA LEU A 311 -14.50 -18.72 1.69
C LEU A 311 -14.44 -17.25 1.23
N ALA A 312 -14.39 -16.32 2.17
CA ALA A 312 -14.25 -14.90 1.87
C ALA A 312 -12.77 -14.57 1.68
N LEU A 313 -12.39 -14.17 0.46
CA LEU A 313 -11.01 -13.85 0.09
C LEU A 313 -10.93 -12.43 -0.47
N PRO A 314 -9.95 -11.62 -0.04
CA PRO A 314 -9.68 -10.33 -0.65
C PRO A 314 -9.18 -10.49 -2.09
N TYR A 315 -9.43 -9.50 -2.95
CA TYR A 315 -8.80 -9.35 -4.26
C TYR A 315 -8.68 -7.87 -4.64
N TYR A 316 -7.87 -7.55 -5.66
CA TYR A 316 -7.86 -6.21 -6.25
C TYR A 316 -8.56 -6.24 -7.62
N PRO A 317 -9.57 -5.40 -7.86
CA PRO A 317 -10.16 -5.28 -9.18
C PRO A 317 -9.15 -4.66 -10.17
N ASN A 318 -9.34 -4.93 -11.46
CA ASN A 318 -8.52 -4.30 -12.49
C ASN A 318 -8.84 -2.79 -12.55
N PRO A 319 -7.85 -1.89 -12.38
CA PRO A 319 -8.10 -0.47 -12.50
C PRO A 319 -8.46 -0.12 -13.95
N PRO A 320 -9.32 0.89 -14.18
CA PRO A 320 -9.51 1.44 -15.51
C PRO A 320 -8.18 2.03 -16.01
N ASN A 321 -7.85 1.79 -17.28
CA ASN A 321 -6.67 2.38 -17.89
C ASN A 321 -6.88 3.89 -18.05
N LYS A 322 -6.22 4.70 -17.22
CA LYS A 322 -6.25 6.16 -17.29
C LYS A 322 -4.94 6.64 -17.91
N MET A 323 -5.04 7.34 -19.02
CA MET A 323 -3.91 8.06 -19.62
C MET A 323 -3.95 9.52 -19.18
N TYR A 324 -2.82 10.02 -18.71
CA TYR A 324 -2.64 11.42 -18.38
C TYR A 324 -1.99 12.14 -19.56
N SER A 325 -2.44 13.36 -19.85
CA SER A 325 -1.73 14.23 -20.79
C SER A 325 -0.34 14.58 -20.24
N PRO A 326 0.67 14.81 -21.10
CA PRO A 326 2.00 15.18 -20.65
C PRO A 326 2.00 16.44 -19.78
N LEU A 327 2.87 16.48 -18.77
CA LEU A 327 3.26 17.73 -18.12
C LEU A 327 3.95 18.63 -19.13
N GLN A 328 3.86 19.95 -18.96
CA GLN A 328 4.50 20.92 -19.85
C GLN A 328 5.50 21.77 -19.08
N LEU A 329 6.74 21.86 -19.56
CA LEU A 329 7.73 22.78 -19.02
C LEU A 329 7.87 23.98 -19.98
N ASN A 330 7.49 25.18 -19.54
CA ASN A 330 7.38 26.37 -20.39
C ASN A 330 6.60 26.11 -21.70
N GLY A 331 5.45 25.42 -21.59
CA GLY A 331 4.57 25.09 -22.72
C GLY A 331 5.08 23.97 -23.64
N LYS A 332 6.22 23.33 -23.33
CA LYS A 332 6.72 22.17 -24.10
C LYS A 332 6.38 20.87 -23.36
N PRO A 333 5.75 19.88 -24.03
CA PRO A 333 5.42 18.62 -23.39
C PRO A 333 6.69 17.88 -22.96
N MET A 334 6.68 17.38 -21.72
CA MET A 334 7.73 16.52 -21.18
C MET A 334 7.40 15.05 -21.48
N VAL A 335 8.43 14.28 -21.83
CA VAL A 335 8.31 12.82 -21.90
C VAL A 335 8.59 12.26 -20.51
N ASP A 336 7.71 11.40 -20.02
CA ASP A 336 7.88 10.68 -18.76
C ASP A 336 8.09 9.18 -19.03
N SER A 337 8.52 8.46 -18.00
CA SER A 337 8.65 7.01 -18.03
C SER A 337 8.34 6.45 -16.66
N GLN A 338 7.47 5.43 -16.61
CA GLN A 338 7.05 4.79 -15.37
C GLN A 338 8.25 4.20 -14.62
N VAL A 339 8.27 4.40 -13.30
CA VAL A 339 9.28 3.85 -12.38
C VAL A 339 8.65 2.98 -11.29
N ALA A 340 7.34 3.13 -11.04
CA ALA A 340 6.59 2.29 -10.11
C ALA A 340 5.16 2.02 -10.59
N ASN A 341 4.71 0.77 -10.46
CA ASN A 341 3.32 0.35 -10.63
C ASN A 341 2.75 -0.08 -9.27
N VAL A 342 2.07 0.82 -8.57
CA VAL A 342 1.59 0.58 -7.20
C VAL A 342 0.40 -0.39 -7.20
N ASN A 343 -0.47 -0.35 -8.21
CA ASN A 343 -1.48 -1.39 -8.41
C ASN A 343 -0.85 -2.79 -8.59
N GLY A 344 0.29 -2.86 -9.27
CA GLY A 344 1.12 -4.07 -9.35
C GLY A 344 1.61 -4.49 -7.96
N MET A 345 2.16 -3.56 -7.17
CA MET A 345 2.66 -3.81 -5.80
C MET A 345 1.59 -4.34 -4.87
N ALA A 346 0.42 -3.72 -4.90
CA ALA A 346 -0.73 -4.14 -4.13
C ALA A 346 -1.16 -5.58 -4.48
N ARG A 347 -1.26 -5.90 -5.77
CA ARG A 347 -1.62 -7.25 -6.27
C ARG A 347 -0.58 -8.30 -5.91
N TYR A 348 0.70 -7.99 -6.12
CA TYR A 348 1.81 -8.90 -5.80
C TYR A 348 1.87 -9.20 -4.31
N SER A 349 1.81 -8.17 -3.46
CA SER A 349 1.82 -8.36 -2.01
C SER A 349 0.64 -9.22 -1.56
N LEU A 350 -0.55 -9.00 -2.11
CA LEU A 350 -1.70 -9.82 -1.78
C LEU A 350 -1.48 -11.28 -2.18
N GLN A 351 -0.94 -11.52 -3.37
CA GLN A 351 -0.63 -12.87 -3.85
C GLN A 351 0.37 -13.60 -2.96
N GLU A 352 1.39 -12.90 -2.46
CA GLU A 352 2.34 -13.47 -1.50
C GLU A 352 1.65 -13.86 -0.18
N ASP A 353 0.63 -13.11 0.25
CA ASP A 353 -0.09 -13.36 1.50
C ASP A 353 -1.23 -14.39 1.37
N LEU A 354 -1.72 -14.65 0.14
CA LEU A 354 -2.85 -15.55 -0.11
C LEU A 354 -2.72 -16.93 0.54
N PRO A 355 -1.56 -17.63 0.54
CA PRO A 355 -1.45 -18.93 1.18
C PRO A 355 -1.81 -18.90 2.67
N VAL A 356 -1.40 -17.84 3.39
CA VAL A 356 -1.73 -17.65 4.81
C VAL A 356 -3.22 -17.34 4.99
N ILE A 357 -3.77 -16.45 4.15
CA ILE A 357 -5.18 -16.05 4.19
C ILE A 357 -6.08 -17.26 3.91
N VAL A 358 -5.82 -18.01 2.85
CA VAL A 358 -6.62 -19.18 2.45
C VAL A 358 -6.55 -20.26 3.52
N LEU A 359 -5.38 -20.54 4.10
CA LEU A 359 -5.25 -21.50 5.21
C LEU A 359 -6.10 -21.08 6.41
N ARG A 360 -6.04 -19.80 6.82
CA ARG A 360 -6.84 -19.31 7.94
C ARG A 360 -8.33 -19.45 7.68
N GLN A 361 -8.78 -19.10 6.48
CA GLN A 361 -10.19 -19.22 6.09
C GLN A 361 -10.64 -20.68 6.04
N ALA A 362 -9.81 -21.60 5.53
CA ALA A 362 -10.09 -23.04 5.56
C ALA A 362 -10.22 -23.57 7.01
N LEU A 363 -9.32 -23.15 7.90
CA LEU A 363 -9.39 -23.50 9.32
C LEU A 363 -10.65 -22.95 10.01
N ARG A 364 -11.07 -21.73 9.67
CA ARG A 364 -12.32 -21.14 10.14
C ARG A 364 -13.52 -21.97 9.69
N VAL A 365 -13.58 -22.37 8.43
CA VAL A 365 -14.65 -23.22 7.90
C VAL A 365 -14.71 -24.55 8.65
N VAL A 366 -13.56 -25.20 8.88
CA VAL A 366 -13.49 -26.45 9.66
C VAL A 366 -13.98 -26.23 11.10
N ALA A 367 -13.53 -25.18 11.77
CA ALA A 367 -13.97 -24.87 13.14
C ALA A 367 -15.49 -24.62 13.22
N LYS A 368 -16.06 -23.85 12.28
CA LYS A 368 -17.51 -23.61 12.20
C LYS A 368 -18.29 -24.90 11.98
N ASN A 369 -17.77 -25.81 11.14
CA ASN A 369 -18.38 -27.11 10.89
C ASN A 369 -18.41 -28.00 12.14
N GLU A 370 -17.33 -28.01 12.92
CA GLU A 370 -17.27 -28.79 14.18
C GLU A 370 -18.20 -28.23 15.27
N VAL A 371 -18.32 -26.90 15.39
CA VAL A 371 -19.31 -26.25 16.28
C VAL A 371 -20.74 -26.64 15.86
N ARG A 372 -21.05 -26.60 14.56
CA ARG A 372 -22.35 -27.00 14.02
C ARG A 372 -22.70 -28.44 14.40
N LYS A 373 -21.78 -29.39 14.18
CA LYS A 373 -21.98 -30.80 14.51
C LYS A 373 -22.25 -31.00 16.00
N THR A 374 -21.47 -30.33 16.85
CA THR A 374 -21.61 -30.42 18.31
C THR A 374 -22.94 -29.85 18.80
N ALA A 375 -23.42 -28.76 18.19
CA ALA A 375 -24.72 -28.17 18.49
C ALA A 375 -25.87 -29.11 18.05
N ALA A 376 -25.77 -29.71 16.87
CA ALA A 376 -26.77 -30.65 16.36
C ALA A 376 -26.89 -31.93 17.21
N SER A 377 -25.81 -32.36 17.89
CA SER A 377 -25.84 -33.54 18.77
C SER A 377 -26.43 -33.30 20.16
N LYS A 378 -26.68 -32.05 20.57
CA LYS A 378 -27.08 -31.69 21.94
C LYS A 378 -28.57 -31.44 22.17
N GLY A 379 -29.41 -31.53 21.15
CA GLY A 379 -30.84 -31.85 21.27
C GLY A 379 -31.73 -31.04 22.23
N ASP A 380 -31.40 -29.80 22.58
CA ASP A 380 -32.22 -29.00 23.51
C ASP A 380 -32.44 -27.56 23.03
N ASP A 381 -33.54 -26.95 23.48
CA ASP A 381 -34.25 -25.75 22.97
C ASP A 381 -33.44 -24.42 22.92
N ILE A 382 -32.14 -24.47 23.21
CA ILE A 382 -31.15 -23.40 22.99
C ILE A 382 -30.65 -23.39 21.52
N GLY A 383 -30.96 -24.45 20.76
CA GLY A 383 -30.53 -24.64 19.36
C GLY A 383 -31.01 -23.58 18.36
N ASN A 384 -32.16 -22.93 18.57
CA ASN A 384 -32.73 -21.93 17.64
C ASN A 384 -32.18 -20.51 17.83
N VAL A 385 -31.66 -20.16 19.01
CA VAL A 385 -31.09 -18.83 19.28
C VAL A 385 -29.62 -18.76 18.83
N LEU A 386 -28.86 -19.85 18.95
CA LEU A 386 -27.47 -19.90 18.49
C LEU A 386 -27.36 -20.05 16.97
N THR A 387 -28.27 -20.73 16.28
CA THR A 387 -28.23 -20.92 14.81
C THR A 387 -28.46 -19.63 14.03
N ASN A 388 -29.37 -18.76 14.48
CA ASN A 388 -29.61 -17.46 13.84
C ASN A 388 -28.51 -16.42 14.13
N ILE A 389 -27.77 -16.54 15.23
CA ILE A 389 -26.61 -15.68 15.51
C ILE A 389 -25.38 -16.16 14.71
N PHE A 390 -25.18 -17.47 14.56
CA PHE A 390 -23.98 -18.03 13.91
C PHE A 390 -24.04 -18.09 12.38
N ASN A 391 -25.21 -18.22 11.76
CA ASN A 391 -25.32 -18.11 10.29
C ASN A 391 -25.13 -16.66 9.79
N THR A 392 -25.23 -15.66 10.69
CA THR A 392 -25.32 -14.24 10.34
C THR A 392 -24.12 -13.41 10.78
N LEU A 393 -23.12 -14.00 11.46
CA LEU A 393 -21.80 -13.38 11.68
C LEU A 393 -21.00 -13.44 10.38
N THR A 394 -21.30 -12.48 9.50
CA THR A 394 -20.92 -12.43 8.09
C THR A 394 -19.42 -12.65 7.84
N GLU A 395 -19.09 -13.63 7.00
CA GLU A 395 -17.75 -13.79 6.45
C GLU A 395 -17.46 -12.61 5.52
N GLN A 396 -16.55 -11.75 5.96
CA GLN A 396 -16.06 -10.62 5.19
C GLN A 396 -14.56 -10.76 4.97
N PRO A 397 -14.09 -10.55 3.72
CA PRO A 397 -12.67 -10.52 3.47
C PRO A 397 -12.07 -9.25 4.05
N ASP A 398 -10.81 -9.35 4.47
CA ASP A 398 -10.04 -8.20 4.92
C ASP A 398 -9.69 -7.29 3.73
N THR A 399 -10.47 -6.22 3.58
CA THR A 399 -10.28 -5.22 2.52
C THR A 399 -9.35 -4.06 2.92
N ARG A 400 -8.74 -4.12 4.11
CA ARG A 400 -7.80 -3.08 4.57
C ARG A 400 -6.58 -3.03 3.64
N SER A 401 -6.26 -1.81 3.24
CA SER A 401 -5.15 -1.46 2.34
C SER A 401 -4.97 0.05 2.38
N TRP A 402 -3.77 0.56 2.13
CA TRP A 402 -3.54 2.00 1.99
C TRP A 402 -4.08 2.49 0.64
N GLN A 403 -5.27 3.10 0.67
CA GLN A 403 -6.09 3.38 -0.52
C GLN A 403 -5.85 4.74 -1.15
N SER A 404 -5.18 5.65 -0.45
CA SER A 404 -4.83 6.99 -0.93
C SER A 404 -3.47 7.06 -1.68
N LEU A 405 -2.74 5.95 -1.78
CA LEU A 405 -1.51 5.86 -2.57
C LEU A 405 -1.78 6.12 -4.06
N PRO A 406 -0.79 6.61 -4.83
CA PRO A 406 -0.93 6.75 -6.27
C PRO A 406 -1.07 5.38 -6.95
N ALA A 407 -1.67 5.33 -8.15
CA ALA A 407 -1.80 4.11 -8.93
C ALA A 407 -0.47 3.70 -9.58
N SER A 408 0.27 4.69 -10.07
CA SER A 408 1.58 4.56 -10.70
C SER A 408 2.41 5.82 -10.42
N VAL A 409 3.71 5.70 -10.62
CA VAL A 409 4.63 6.84 -10.56
C VAL A 409 5.52 6.81 -11.78
N ALA A 410 5.61 7.94 -12.46
CA ALA A 410 6.54 8.19 -13.54
C ALA A 410 7.61 9.18 -13.12
N ILE A 411 8.72 9.18 -13.85
CA ILE A 411 9.73 10.22 -13.75
C ILE A 411 9.95 10.85 -15.11
N ALA A 412 10.24 12.15 -15.10
CA ALA A 412 10.75 12.87 -16.25
C ALA A 412 12.03 13.61 -15.82
N GLN A 413 13.03 13.64 -16.69
CA GLN A 413 14.27 14.38 -16.43
C GLN A 413 14.64 15.21 -17.65
N GLN A 414 15.07 16.44 -17.42
CA GLN A 414 15.56 17.32 -18.47
C GLN A 414 16.66 18.25 -17.92
N ASP A 415 17.75 18.40 -18.67
CA ASP A 415 18.72 19.45 -18.43
C ASP A 415 18.34 20.71 -19.24
N VAL A 416 18.16 21.84 -18.56
CA VAL A 416 17.70 23.12 -19.14
C VAL A 416 18.60 24.26 -18.70
N ALA A 417 18.63 25.36 -19.46
CA ALA A 417 19.44 26.52 -19.10
C ALA A 417 19.02 27.07 -17.73
N ALA A 418 19.94 27.64 -16.95
CA ALA A 418 19.59 28.29 -15.69
C ALA A 418 18.53 29.40 -15.91
N GLY A 419 17.54 29.49 -15.02
CA GLY A 419 16.41 30.41 -15.15
C GLY A 419 15.17 29.95 -14.40
N GLN A 420 14.08 30.72 -14.55
CA GLN A 420 12.76 30.36 -14.04
C GLN A 420 11.96 29.63 -15.11
N TYR A 421 11.26 28.57 -14.70
CA TYR A 421 10.41 27.76 -15.56
C TYR A 421 9.07 27.50 -14.89
N ASP A 422 8.03 27.35 -15.70
CA ASP A 422 6.69 26.98 -15.27
C ASP A 422 6.43 25.52 -15.66
N LEU A 423 6.22 24.65 -14.67
CA LEU A 423 5.69 23.31 -14.90
C LEU A 423 4.16 23.38 -14.85
N ALA A 424 3.50 23.08 -15.97
CA ALA A 424 2.07 23.27 -16.14
C ALA A 424 1.34 21.98 -16.53
N TRP A 425 0.11 21.83 -16.04
CA TRP A 425 -0.83 20.79 -16.44
C TRP A 425 -2.26 21.19 -16.11
N ASN A 426 -3.18 21.07 -17.08
CA ASN A 426 -4.61 21.40 -16.91
C ASN A 426 -4.89 22.75 -16.22
N GLY A 427 -4.10 23.79 -16.54
CA GLY A 427 -4.27 25.13 -15.97
C GLY A 427 -3.64 25.33 -14.58
N HIS A 428 -3.10 24.29 -13.95
CA HIS A 428 -2.26 24.40 -12.76
C HIS A 428 -0.81 24.66 -13.17
N GLN A 429 -0.09 25.44 -12.36
CA GLN A 429 1.31 25.81 -12.57
C GLN A 429 2.11 25.68 -11.28
N ILE A 430 3.36 25.24 -11.41
CA ILE A 430 4.36 25.19 -10.34
C ILE A 430 5.62 25.90 -10.85
N ASP A 431 6.10 26.86 -10.06
CA ASP A 431 7.35 27.57 -10.36
C ASP A 431 8.54 26.66 -10.11
N VAL A 432 9.50 26.65 -11.04
CA VAL A 432 10.71 25.82 -10.99
C VAL A 432 11.94 26.70 -11.21
N ASP A 433 12.64 27.00 -10.12
CA ASP A 433 13.93 27.69 -10.16
C ASP A 433 15.05 26.71 -10.54
N VAL A 434 15.78 27.00 -11.62
CA VAL A 434 16.86 26.15 -12.13
C VAL A 434 18.19 26.90 -12.06
N LYS A 435 19.17 26.30 -11.38
CA LYS A 435 20.54 26.81 -11.30
C LYS A 435 21.53 25.90 -12.04
N ALA A 436 22.51 26.51 -12.72
CA ALA A 436 23.53 25.78 -13.46
C ALA A 436 24.30 24.80 -12.56
N GLY A 437 24.49 23.57 -13.04
CA GLY A 437 25.19 22.51 -12.30
C GLY A 437 24.45 21.98 -11.06
N ARG A 438 23.20 22.38 -10.84
CA ARG A 438 22.37 21.96 -9.70
C ARG A 438 21.19 21.14 -10.17
N THR A 439 20.59 20.41 -9.24
CA THR A 439 19.36 19.64 -9.47
C THR A 439 18.20 20.31 -8.75
N THR A 440 17.15 20.61 -9.50
CA THR A 440 15.84 21.00 -8.98
C THR A 440 14.92 19.79 -9.05
N MET A 441 14.43 19.35 -7.90
CA MET A 441 13.44 18.28 -7.81
C MET A 441 12.05 18.91 -7.81
N VAL A 442 11.14 18.34 -8.60
CA VAL A 442 9.73 18.68 -8.60
C VAL A 442 8.95 17.43 -8.24
N TRP A 443 8.10 17.52 -7.22
CA TRP A 443 7.15 16.47 -6.89
C TRP A 443 5.76 16.94 -7.30
N VAL A 444 5.06 16.12 -8.08
CA VAL A 444 3.68 16.37 -8.49
C VAL A 444 2.82 15.13 -8.27
N SER A 445 1.56 15.36 -7.92
CA SER A 445 0.54 14.33 -7.81
C SER A 445 -0.71 14.73 -8.58
N ARG A 446 -1.18 13.82 -9.44
CA ARG A 446 -2.27 14.06 -10.40
C ARG A 446 -3.40 13.07 -10.22
N GLN A 447 -4.55 13.57 -9.78
CA GLN A 447 -5.79 12.78 -9.67
C GLN A 447 -6.96 13.53 -10.29
N GLY A 448 -7.81 12.82 -11.05
CA GLY A 448 -8.84 13.45 -11.85
C GLY A 448 -8.25 14.47 -12.82
N ASN A 449 -8.71 15.72 -12.73
CA ASN A 449 -8.17 16.87 -13.47
C ASN A 449 -7.38 17.84 -12.58
N GLN A 450 -7.05 17.44 -11.35
CA GLN A 450 -6.31 18.27 -10.39
C GLN A 450 -4.85 17.86 -10.29
N LEU A 451 -4.01 18.86 -10.05
CA LEU A 451 -2.59 18.69 -9.77
C LEU A 451 -2.24 19.44 -8.50
N THR A 452 -1.47 18.78 -7.63
CA THR A 452 -0.81 19.37 -6.47
C THR A 452 0.67 19.04 -6.54
N GLY A 453 1.52 19.92 -6.01
CA GLY A 453 2.96 19.71 -6.08
C GLY A 453 3.77 20.92 -5.65
N TRP A 454 5.07 20.74 -5.62
CA TRP A 454 6.05 21.76 -5.27
C TRP A 454 7.41 21.42 -5.87
N SER A 455 8.26 22.43 -5.96
CA SER A 455 9.65 22.30 -6.41
C SER A 455 10.61 22.62 -5.27
N VAL A 456 11.79 22.00 -5.28
CA VAL A 456 12.88 22.28 -4.35
C VAL A 456 14.22 22.23 -5.08
N LEU A 457 15.05 23.24 -4.89
CA LEU A 457 16.43 23.23 -5.34
C LEU A 457 17.27 22.44 -4.34
N LEU A 458 17.78 21.28 -4.75
CA LEU A 458 18.49 20.38 -3.85
C LEU A 458 19.91 20.88 -3.50
N GLY A 459 20.34 20.60 -2.27
CA GLY A 459 21.65 20.99 -1.72
C GLY A 459 21.75 22.48 -1.36
N ASN A 460 20.64 23.18 -1.22
CA ASN A 460 20.58 24.61 -0.88
C ASN A 460 20.43 24.77 0.65
N ASN A 461 21.43 24.30 1.39
CA ASN A 461 21.58 24.52 2.83
C ASN A 461 22.78 25.42 3.10
#